data_AF-A0A8J8GC75-F1
#
_entry.id   AF-A0A8J8GC75-F1
#
_cell.length_a   1.000
_cell.length_b   1.000
_cell.length_c   1.000
_cell.angle_alpha   90.00
_cell.angle_beta   90.00
_cell.angle_gamma   90.00
#
_symmetry.space_group_name_H-M   'P 1'
#
loop_
_entity.id
_entity.type
_entity.pdbx_description
1 polymer ?
#
loop_
_entity_poly.entity_id
_entity_poly.type
_entity_poly.pdbx_seq_one_letter_code
_entity_poly.pdbx_strand_id
1 'polypeptide(L)'
;MYEFLKTIDSNPEYLVMFAGFQGFGWLILLLISSLFFKIFGVVATKISPFSFVNTVIIMIGWLLGFVTQILLFFMEVPGLKMLIIFVVMYFVIAAFTISNRKALRKQFDKIQDKAKI
;
A
#
# COMPACT_ATOMS: atom_id res chain seq x y z
N MET A 1 4.45 -7.60 22.68
CA MET A 1 5.31 -6.76 21.82
C MET A 1 6.72 -7.32 21.70
N TYR A 2 7.45 -7.50 22.81
CA TYR A 2 8.81 -8.07 22.78
C TYR A 2 8.87 -9.47 22.12
N GLU A 3 7.95 -10.37 22.46
CA GLU A 3 7.91 -11.71 21.85
C GLU A 3 7.61 -11.69 20.35
N PHE A 4 6.78 -10.74 19.91
CA PHE A 4 6.49 -10.54 18.48
C PHE A 4 7.75 -10.11 17.74
N LEU A 5 8.48 -9.12 18.25
CA LEU A 5 9.73 -8.66 17.65
C LEU A 5 10.78 -9.77 17.60
N LYS A 6 10.88 -10.57 18.68
CA LYS A 6 11.78 -11.73 18.73
C LYS A 6 11.39 -12.79 17.70
N THR A 7 10.09 -13.02 17.50
CA THR A 7 9.57 -13.99 16.52
C THR A 7 9.90 -13.57 15.09
N ILE A 8 9.70 -12.28 14.76
CA ILE A 8 10.06 -11.70 13.46
C ILE A 8 11.57 -11.82 13.20
N ASP A 9 12.39 -11.55 14.20
CA ASP A 9 13.85 -11.59 14.05
C ASP A 9 14.37 -13.02 13.88
N SER A 10 13.72 -13.98 14.55
CA SER A 10 14.05 -15.41 14.46
C SER A 10 13.49 -16.09 13.20
N ASN A 11 12.43 -15.54 12.61
CA ASN A 11 11.75 -16.09 11.43
C ASN A 11 11.37 -14.96 10.45
N PRO A 12 12.36 -14.35 9.76
CA PRO A 12 12.13 -13.24 8.82
C PRO A 12 11.23 -13.62 7.64
N GLU A 13 11.08 -14.91 7.32
CA GLU A 13 10.16 -15.43 6.31
C GLU A 13 8.70 -15.02 6.57
N TYR A 14 8.28 -14.88 7.82
CA TYR A 14 6.92 -14.41 8.15
C TYR A 14 6.70 -12.98 7.68
N LEU A 15 7.73 -12.14 7.72
CA LEU A 15 7.66 -10.77 7.24
C LEU A 15 7.57 -10.71 5.71
N VAL A 16 8.29 -11.59 5.01
CA VAL A 16 8.20 -11.71 3.54
C VAL A 16 6.81 -12.21 3.11
N MET A 17 6.29 -13.23 3.79
CA MET A 17 4.93 -13.73 3.55
C MET A 17 3.90 -12.62 3.80
N PHE A 18 4.00 -11.93 4.94
CA PHE A 18 3.12 -10.80 5.24
C PHE A 18 3.20 -9.72 4.15
N ALA A 19 4.40 -9.35 3.71
CA ALA A 19 4.61 -8.37 2.66
C ALA A 19 3.99 -8.80 1.32
N GLY A 20 3.97 -10.10 1.01
CA GLY A 20 3.36 -10.66 -0.20
C GLY A 20 1.84 -10.81 -0.14
N PHE A 21 1.24 -10.98 1.05
CA PHE A 21 -0.22 -11.15 1.19
C PHE A 21 -0.97 -9.87 1.55
N GLN A 22 -0.32 -8.90 2.20
CA GLN A 22 -0.98 -7.68 2.68
C GLN A 22 -1.71 -6.90 1.57
N GLY A 23 -1.17 -6.87 0.34
CA GLY A 23 -1.77 -6.12 -0.77
C GLY A 23 -3.15 -6.67 -1.16
N PHE A 24 -3.29 -7.99 -1.14
CA PHE A 24 -4.59 -8.65 -1.32
C PHE A 24 -5.53 -8.37 -0.16
N GLY A 25 -5.01 -8.35 1.08
CA GLY A 25 -5.76 -7.96 2.26
C GLY A 25 -6.40 -6.57 2.12
N TRP A 26 -5.64 -5.57 1.66
CA TRP A 26 -6.16 -4.23 1.41
C TRP A 26 -7.23 -4.18 0.32
N LEU A 27 -7.05 -4.92 -0.78
CA LEU A 27 -8.04 -5.01 -1.86
C LEU A 27 -9.35 -5.66 -1.38
N ILE A 28 -9.25 -6.76 -0.61
CA ILE A 28 -10.40 -7.45 -0.02
C ILE A 28 -11.13 -6.52 0.95
N LEU A 29 -10.40 -5.79 1.80
CA LEU A 29 -10.99 -4.86 2.76
C LEU A 29 -11.74 -3.72 2.06
N LEU A 30 -11.20 -3.19 0.95
CA LEU A 30 -11.84 -2.19 0.11
C LEU A 30 -13.12 -2.73 -0.58
N LEU A 31 -13.09 -3.98 -1.06
CA LEU A 31 -14.26 -4.64 -1.66
C LEU A 31 -15.37 -4.86 -0.63
N ILE A 32 -15.02 -5.36 0.56
CA ILE A 32 -15.96 -5.57 1.67
C ILE A 32 -16.59 -4.25 2.09
N SER A 33 -15.77 -3.21 2.32
CA SER A 33 -16.30 -1.90 2.71
C SER A 33 -17.19 -1.30 1.62
N SER A 34 -16.85 -1.45 0.32
CA SER A 34 -17.72 -1.04 -0.79
C SER A 34 -19.06 -1.77 -0.80
N LEU A 35 -19.08 -3.08 -0.53
CA LEU A 35 -20.30 -3.89 -0.40
C LEU A 35 -21.17 -3.40 0.76
N PHE A 36 -20.57 -3.12 1.92
CA PHE A 36 -21.28 -2.55 3.06
C PHE A 36 -21.92 -1.19 2.73
N PHE A 37 -21.19 -0.27 2.08
CA PHE A 37 -21.75 1.02 1.68
C PHE A 37 -22.91 0.87 0.67
N LYS A 38 -22.84 -0.13 -0.22
CA LYS A 38 -23.93 -0.46 -1.16
C LYS A 38 -25.18 -0.99 -0.45
N ILE A 39 -25.01 -1.81 0.60
CA ILE A 39 -26.11 -2.34 1.42
C ILE A 39 -26.80 -1.23 2.21
N PHE A 40 -26.04 -0.27 2.74
CA PHE A 40 -26.57 0.85 3.54
C PHE A 40 -27.05 2.07 2.72
N GLY A 41 -27.15 1.95 1.38
CA GLY A 41 -27.72 3.01 0.54
C GLY A 41 -26.87 4.28 0.41
N VAL A 42 -25.62 4.28 0.91
CA VAL A 42 -24.68 5.39 0.76
C VAL A 42 -24.03 5.28 -0.62
N VAL A 43 -24.79 5.66 -1.65
CA VAL A 43 -24.33 5.61 -3.04
C VAL A 43 -23.35 6.77 -3.29
N ALA A 44 -22.08 6.52 -3.05
CA ALA A 44 -20.97 7.21 -3.68
C ALA A 44 -20.14 6.20 -4.49
N THR A 45 -20.80 5.49 -5.42
CA THR A 45 -20.20 4.43 -6.25
C THR A 45 -19.24 4.94 -7.33
N LYS A 46 -19.07 6.26 -7.49
CA LYS A 46 -17.99 6.79 -8.30
C LYS A 46 -16.75 6.86 -7.43
N ILE A 47 -15.90 5.83 -7.54
CA ILE A 47 -14.49 5.94 -7.15
C ILE A 47 -13.98 7.19 -7.83
N SER A 48 -13.68 8.23 -7.04
CA SER A 48 -13.15 9.46 -7.62
C SER A 48 -11.89 9.06 -8.39
N PRO A 49 -11.69 9.55 -9.61
CA PRO A 49 -10.50 9.17 -10.36
C PRO A 49 -9.18 9.50 -9.63
N PHE A 50 -9.22 10.50 -8.73
CA PHE A 50 -8.16 10.78 -7.77
C PHE A 50 -7.93 9.63 -6.77
N SER A 51 -8.99 9.00 -6.27
CA SER A 51 -8.90 7.79 -5.44
C SER A 51 -8.28 6.63 -6.22
N PHE A 52 -8.60 6.47 -7.51
CA PHE A 52 -7.98 5.45 -8.35
C PHE A 52 -6.46 5.65 -8.49
N VAL A 53 -6.01 6.88 -8.75
CA VAL A 53 -4.57 7.20 -8.81
C VAL A 53 -3.87 6.87 -7.49
N ASN A 54 -4.46 7.24 -6.35
CA ASN A 54 -3.90 6.89 -5.05
C ASN A 54 -3.82 5.37 -4.85
N THR A 55 -4.85 4.62 -5.24
CA THR A 55 -4.82 3.15 -5.19
C THR A 55 -3.69 2.58 -6.04
N VAL A 56 -3.45 3.11 -7.24
CA VAL A 56 -2.34 2.69 -8.12
C VAL A 56 -0.99 2.98 -7.46
N ILE A 57 -0.79 4.16 -6.88
CA ILE A 57 0.46 4.51 -6.17
C ILE A 57 0.71 3.55 -5.00
N ILE A 58 -0.33 3.25 -4.21
CA ILE A 58 -0.24 2.31 -3.08
C ILE A 58 0.06 0.90 -3.56
N MET A 59 -0.55 0.45 -4.67
CA MET A 59 -0.27 -0.87 -5.26
C MET A 59 1.18 -1.00 -5.76
N ILE A 60 1.69 0.03 -6.44
CA ILE A 60 3.10 0.05 -6.89
C ILE A 60 4.03 0.05 -5.68
N GLY A 61 3.75 0.89 -4.68
CA GLY A 61 4.52 0.94 -3.43
C GLY A 61 4.50 -0.39 -2.68
N TRP A 62 3.37 -1.09 -2.68
CA TRP A 62 3.25 -2.43 -2.12
C TRP A 62 4.09 -3.46 -2.87
N LEU A 63 4.02 -3.51 -4.21
CA LEU A 63 4.84 -4.43 -5.02
C LEU A 63 6.34 -4.19 -4.80
N LEU A 64 6.77 -2.93 -4.82
CA LEU A 64 8.16 -2.57 -4.53
C LEU A 64 8.56 -2.97 -3.10
N GLY A 65 7.64 -2.80 -2.15
CA GLY A 65 7.83 -3.25 -0.78
C GLY A 65 8.02 -4.74 -0.64
N PHE A 66 7.20 -5.52 -1.33
CA PHE A 66 7.32 -6.97 -1.35
C PHE A 66 8.66 -7.41 -1.97
N VAL A 67 9.02 -6.87 -3.13
CA VAL A 67 10.31 -7.16 -3.78
C VAL A 67 11.48 -6.80 -2.85
N THR A 68 11.40 -5.65 -2.17
CA THR A 68 12.42 -5.23 -1.20
C THR A 68 12.56 -6.23 -0.05
N GLN A 69 11.45 -6.75 0.50
CA GLN A 69 11.51 -7.74 1.57
C GLN A 69 12.12 -9.07 1.11
N ILE A 70 11.82 -9.52 -0.11
CA ILE A 70 12.46 -10.70 -0.70
C ILE A 70 13.97 -10.50 -0.81
N LEU A 71 14.41 -9.35 -1.34
CA LEU A 71 15.84 -9.07 -1.51
C LEU A 71 16.56 -9.02 -0.17
N LEU A 72 16.01 -8.32 0.82
CA LEU A 72 16.61 -8.23 2.15
C LEU A 72 16.71 -9.60 2.83
N PHE A 73 15.71 -10.46 2.64
CA PHE A 73 15.73 -11.84 3.13
C PHE A 73 16.89 -12.64 2.50
N PHE A 74 17.05 -12.59 1.17
CA PHE A 74 18.16 -13.26 0.48
C PHE A 74 19.54 -12.67 0.79
N MET A 75 19.59 -11.42 1.23
CA MET A 75 20.80 -10.77 1.72
C MET A 75 21.11 -11.07 3.19
N GLU A 76 20.35 -11.97 3.83
CA GLU A 76 20.49 -12.36 5.23
C GLU A 76 20.44 -11.16 6.20
N VAL A 77 19.65 -10.14 5.85
CA VAL A 77 19.46 -8.97 6.71
C VAL A 77 18.64 -9.40 7.93
N PRO A 78 19.04 -9.00 9.16
CA PRO A 78 18.28 -9.30 10.37
C PRO A 78 16.80 -8.89 10.26
N GLY A 79 15.88 -9.76 10.69
CA GLY A 79 14.44 -9.57 10.52
C GLY A 79 13.93 -8.28 11.15
N LEU A 80 14.51 -7.87 12.29
CA LEU A 80 14.17 -6.59 12.91
C LEU A 80 14.53 -5.39 12.01
N LYS A 81 15.66 -5.44 11.31
CA LYS A 81 16.05 -4.38 10.35
C LYS A 81 15.12 -4.39 9.14
N MET A 82 14.76 -5.56 8.64
CA MET A 82 13.79 -5.70 7.55
C MET A 82 12.46 -5.04 7.91
N LEU A 83 11.95 -5.28 9.13
CA LEU A 83 10.72 -4.69 9.64
C LEU A 83 10.80 -3.15 9.71
N ILE A 84 11.91 -2.61 10.21
CA ILE A 84 12.12 -1.16 10.26
C ILE A 84 12.11 -0.55 8.86
N ILE A 85 12.85 -1.14 7.91
CA ILE A 85 12.89 -0.69 6.52
C ILE A 85 11.48 -0.69 5.93
N PHE A 86 10.73 -1.75 6.19
CA PHE A 86 9.37 -1.91 5.70
C PHE A 86 8.43 -0.82 6.22
N VAL A 87 8.45 -0.54 7.54
CA VAL A 87 7.64 0.53 8.14
C VAL A 87 8.03 1.90 7.61
N VAL A 88 9.33 2.18 7.52
CA VAL A 88 9.84 3.47 7.00
C VAL A 88 9.40 3.68 5.55
N MET A 89 9.46 2.65 4.72
CA MET A 89 9.03 2.74 3.33
C MET A 89 7.54 3.12 3.21
N TYR A 90 6.65 2.53 4.01
CA TYR A 90 5.24 2.94 4.03
C TYR A 90 5.05 4.38 4.49
N PHE A 91 5.82 4.81 5.50
CA PHE A 91 5.80 6.20 5.95
C PHE A 91 6.22 7.17 4.84
N VAL A 92 7.26 6.84 4.08
CA VAL A 92 7.72 7.65 2.94
C VAL A 92 6.67 7.70 1.84
N ILE A 93 6.04 6.57 1.48
CA ILE A 93 4.97 6.53 0.47
C ILE A 93 3.77 7.39 0.91
N ALA A 94 3.37 7.28 2.18
CA ALA A 94 2.29 8.08 2.75
C ALA A 94 2.64 9.58 2.73
N ALA A 95 3.83 9.95 3.22
CA ALA A 95 4.32 11.32 3.22
C ALA A 95 4.41 11.91 1.81
N PHE A 96 4.86 11.12 0.83
CA PHE A 96 4.89 11.51 -0.58
C PHE A 96 3.49 11.80 -1.12
N THR A 97 2.54 10.90 -0.90
CA THR A 97 1.15 11.02 -1.39
C THR A 97 0.45 12.22 -0.75
N ILE A 98 0.65 12.45 0.55
CA ILE A 98 0.05 13.58 1.29
C ILE A 98 0.66 14.90 0.83
N SER A 99 1.99 15.00 0.78
CA SER A 99 2.69 16.23 0.40
C SER A 99 2.41 16.63 -1.05
N ASN A 100 2.28 15.64 -1.95
CA ASN A 100 2.06 15.88 -3.38
C ASN A 100 0.59 15.85 -3.79
N ARG A 101 -0.36 15.78 -2.84
CA ARG A 101 -1.79 15.60 -3.12
C ARG A 101 -2.34 16.61 -4.15
N LYS A 102 -1.96 17.89 -4.01
CA LYS A 102 -2.39 18.96 -4.92
C LYS A 102 -1.79 18.81 -6.33
N ALA A 103 -0.51 18.44 -6.40
CA ALA A 103 0.19 18.24 -7.67
C ALA A 103 -0.36 17.01 -8.42
N LEU A 104 -0.58 15.90 -7.70
CA LEU A 104 -1.19 14.69 -8.22
C LEU A 104 -2.60 14.95 -8.75
N ARG A 105 -3.41 15.71 -8.00
CA ARG A 105 -4.75 16.12 -8.48
C ARG A 105 -4.66 16.95 -9.77
N LYS A 106 -3.76 17.94 -9.83
CA LYS A 106 -3.58 18.79 -11.02
C LYS A 106 -3.08 18.00 -12.24
N GLN A 107 -2.18 17.03 -12.06
CA GLN A 107 -1.74 16.17 -13.15
C GLN A 107 -2.86 15.24 -13.61
N PHE A 108 -3.63 14.72 -12.67
CA PHE A 108 -4.78 13.89 -12.97
C PHE A 108 -5.84 14.66 -13.79
N ASP A 109 -6.21 15.88 -13.37
CA ASP A 109 -7.17 16.72 -14.10
C ASP A 109 -6.68 16.97 -15.54
N LYS A 110 -5.39 17.25 -15.74
CA LYS A 110 -4.78 17.40 -17.08
C LYS A 110 -4.86 16.13 -17.94
N ILE A 111 -4.67 14.96 -17.35
CA ILE A 111 -4.77 13.69 -18.07
C ILE A 111 -6.23 13.42 -18.45
N GLN A 112 -7.17 13.70 -17.55
CA GLN A 112 -8.59 13.56 -17.81
C GLN A 112 -9.06 14.49 -18.94
N ASP A 113 -8.59 15.73 -18.96
CA ASP A 113 -8.89 16.69 -20.03
C ASP A 113 -8.31 16.27 -21.38
N LYS A 114 -7.15 15.60 -21.39
CA LYS A 114 -6.54 15.06 -22.62
C LYS A 114 -7.20 13.75 -23.10
N ALA A 115 -7.79 12.98 -22.19
CA ALA A 115 -8.45 11.71 -22.50
C ALA A 115 -9.89 11.89 -22.99
N LYS A 116 -10.49 13.07 -22.76
CA LYS A 116 -11.71 13.50 -23.44
C LYS A 116 -11.34 14.02 -24.83
N ILE A 117 -11.67 13.24 -25.86
CA ILE A 117 -12.11 13.81 -27.15
C ILE A 117 -13.47 14.47 -26.90
#